data_AF-A0AAU2NDD3-F1
#
_entry.id   AF-A0AAU2NDD3-F1
#
_cell.length_a   1.000
_cell.length_b   1.000
_cell.length_c   1.000
_cell.angle_alpha   90.00
_cell.angle_beta   90.00
_cell.angle_gamma   90.00
#
_symmetry.space_group_name_H-M   'P 1'
#
loop_
_entity.id
_entity.type
_entity.pdbx_description
1 polymer ?
#
loop_
_entity_poly.entity_id
_entity_poly.type
_entity_poly.pdbx_seq_one_letter_code
_entity_poly.pdbx_strand_id
1 'polypeptide(L)'
;MRERFSDSDSFSRIRPKGAPRRGRRSERFDDHEPEFTHSGAFEPFESFEHFASGTSGSGALDDHSDDSAFPAPAADGPAEGDRWSTWDQSTPTEKGPQPRPAWVVTELAAVDTELGIVKTGKEADVFLLERGVPGTGRRTLMAAKRYRDAQHRMFHRDSGYLEGRQHKESRIARAMAKRTAFGKEAIAGQWAAAEFSALCRLWSAGVAVPYPVQITGTEILMEFVGDAGGTAAARLAQVRAEEADVDDLWEQLGRSLSLLARDGYAHGDLSAYNILVHDGRLVIIDVPQIVDVVANPRGRSFLERDVRNVGAWFVARGLPERRVGELVESLEFDARLG
;
A
#
# COMPACT_ATOMS: atom_id res chain seq x y z
N MET A 1 -14.40 -23.93 -38.06
CA MET A 1 -12.97 -24.33 -38.04
C MET A 1 -12.19 -23.21 -37.36
N ARG A 2 -11.61 -23.49 -36.18
CA ARG A 2 -10.82 -22.60 -35.28
C ARG A 2 -11.69 -21.56 -34.54
N GLU A 3 -11.97 -21.60 -33.24
CA GLU A 3 -11.26 -22.11 -32.04
C GLU A 3 -9.82 -21.60 -31.91
N ARG A 4 -9.64 -20.54 -31.11
CA ARG A 4 -8.81 -20.48 -29.88
C ARG A 4 -8.50 -19.02 -29.52
N PHE A 5 -8.75 -18.68 -28.26
CA PHE A 5 -8.10 -17.71 -27.37
C PHE A 5 -9.16 -17.13 -26.41
N SER A 6 -9.61 -17.95 -25.47
CA SER A 6 -10.06 -17.49 -24.16
C SER A 6 -9.04 -17.95 -23.12
N ASP A 7 -9.01 -17.21 -22.01
CA ASP A 7 -8.39 -17.50 -20.72
C ASP A 7 -6.93 -17.04 -20.55
N SER A 8 -6.78 -15.89 -19.88
CA SER A 8 -6.22 -15.88 -18.52
C SER A 8 -6.36 -14.49 -17.90
N ASP A 9 -7.39 -14.27 -17.09
CA ASP A 9 -7.36 -13.28 -16.00
C ASP A 9 -8.29 -13.80 -14.90
N SER A 10 -7.77 -14.74 -14.11
CA SER A 10 -8.45 -15.32 -12.96
C SER A 10 -8.10 -14.51 -11.71
N PHE A 11 -8.98 -13.59 -11.31
CA PHE A 11 -8.97 -13.08 -9.95
C PHE A 11 -9.78 -14.05 -9.08
N SER A 12 -9.11 -14.67 -8.11
CA SER A 12 -9.77 -15.58 -7.16
C SER A 12 -10.18 -14.81 -5.91
N ARG A 13 -11.35 -15.16 -5.34
CA ARG A 13 -11.68 -14.79 -3.96
C ARG A 13 -10.57 -15.32 -3.06
N ILE A 14 -9.85 -14.44 -2.37
CA ILE A 14 -8.88 -14.83 -1.34
C ILE A 14 -9.69 -15.44 -0.20
N ARG A 15 -9.50 -16.75 0.06
CA ARG A 15 -10.09 -17.41 1.24
C ARG A 15 -9.10 -17.32 2.40
N PRO A 16 -9.53 -16.90 3.61
CA PRO A 16 -8.67 -16.89 4.78
C PRO A 16 -8.26 -18.33 5.16
N LYS A 17 -7.03 -18.47 5.65
CA LYS A 17 -6.41 -19.74 6.03
C LYS A 17 -6.95 -20.19 7.40
N GLY A 18 -7.78 -21.24 7.38
CA GLY A 18 -8.01 -22.22 8.46
C GLY A 18 -8.27 -21.74 9.90
N ALA A 19 -9.54 -21.73 10.33
CA ALA A 19 -9.90 -21.77 11.75
C ALA A 19 -10.07 -23.24 12.23
N PRO A 20 -9.65 -23.61 13.45
CA PRO A 20 -9.85 -24.96 13.96
C PRO A 20 -11.33 -25.22 14.28
N ARG A 21 -11.82 -26.37 13.82
CA ARG A 21 -13.16 -26.88 14.14
C ARG A 21 -13.28 -27.15 15.64
N ARG A 22 -14.02 -26.32 16.39
CA ARG A 22 -14.48 -26.66 17.74
C ARG A 22 -15.80 -27.42 17.68
N GLY A 23 -15.79 -28.61 18.26
CA GLY A 23 -16.93 -29.51 18.38
C GLY A 23 -18.05 -28.90 19.21
N ARG A 24 -19.27 -29.16 18.75
CA ARG A 24 -20.53 -28.81 19.40
C ARG A 24 -20.69 -29.69 20.63
N ARG A 25 -20.71 -29.10 21.83
CA ARG A 25 -21.24 -29.75 23.04
C ARG A 25 -22.21 -28.79 23.73
N SER A 26 -23.35 -29.35 24.08
CA SER A 26 -24.56 -28.69 24.55
C SER A 26 -24.76 -28.95 26.03
N GLU A 27 -24.78 -27.93 26.89
CA GLU A 27 -25.30 -27.96 28.27
C GLU A 27 -25.83 -26.53 28.55
N ARG A 28 -27.15 -26.29 28.43
CA ARG A 28 -28.16 -26.20 29.51
C ARG A 28 -27.73 -25.37 30.75
N PHE A 29 -28.37 -24.21 30.84
CA PHE A 29 -28.80 -23.41 32.01
C PHE A 29 -28.46 -23.93 33.40
N ASP A 30 -27.94 -23.04 34.24
CA ASP A 30 -28.61 -22.69 35.49
C ASP A 30 -28.34 -21.23 35.87
N ASP A 31 -29.41 -20.58 36.33
CA ASP A 31 -29.48 -19.20 36.80
C ASP A 31 -28.87 -19.08 38.21
N HIS A 32 -28.01 -18.08 38.43
CA HIS A 32 -27.88 -17.44 39.74
C HIS A 32 -27.24 -16.05 39.64
N GLU A 33 -28.05 -15.02 39.86
CA GLU A 33 -27.58 -13.75 40.41
C GLU A 33 -27.18 -13.94 41.88
N PRO A 34 -26.25 -13.10 42.39
CA PRO A 34 -26.76 -11.98 43.18
C PRO A 34 -26.03 -10.65 42.95
N GLU A 35 -26.80 -9.57 43.01
CA GLU A 35 -26.32 -8.22 43.37
C GLU A 35 -25.80 -8.21 44.82
N PHE A 36 -24.78 -7.39 45.13
CA PHE A 36 -24.89 -6.34 46.14
C PHE A 36 -23.64 -5.44 46.15
N THR A 37 -23.89 -4.24 46.68
CA THR A 37 -23.22 -2.95 46.56
C THR A 37 -22.00 -2.68 47.46
N HIS A 38 -21.25 -1.66 47.04
CA HIS A 38 -20.61 -0.58 47.82
C HIS A 38 -19.28 -0.77 48.59
N SER A 39 -18.33 0.09 48.20
CA SER A 39 -17.56 1.05 49.04
C SER A 39 -16.22 0.66 49.66
N GLY A 40 -15.31 1.66 49.68
CA GLY A 40 -14.17 1.80 50.59
C GLY A 40 -12.86 1.15 50.11
N ALA A 41 -11.92 1.89 49.52
CA ALA A 41 -10.94 2.80 50.14
C ALA A 41 -9.61 2.10 50.51
N PHE A 42 -8.54 2.80 50.11
CA PHE A 42 -7.10 2.54 50.32
C PHE A 42 -6.73 2.31 51.78
N GLU A 43 -5.62 1.58 52.02
CA GLU A 43 -4.43 2.01 52.79
C GLU A 43 -3.26 1.02 52.49
N PRO A 44 -1.97 1.43 52.56
CA PRO A 44 -0.80 0.67 52.11
C PRO A 44 0.14 0.21 53.24
N PHE A 45 1.28 -0.38 52.82
CA PHE A 45 2.53 -0.65 53.56
C PHE A 45 2.58 -1.90 54.47
N GLU A 46 3.56 -2.77 54.21
CA GLU A 46 4.73 -2.86 55.10
C GLU A 46 5.91 -3.60 54.46
N SER A 47 7.07 -2.99 54.67
CA SER A 47 8.44 -3.36 54.34
C SER A 47 9.03 -4.31 55.39
N PHE A 48 9.94 -5.20 54.98
CA PHE A 48 10.86 -5.86 55.91
C PHE A 48 12.26 -6.02 55.30
N GLU A 49 13.19 -5.18 55.75
CA GLU A 49 14.64 -5.41 55.71
C GLU A 49 15.11 -5.66 57.15
N HIS A 50 15.71 -6.82 57.44
CA HIS A 50 16.87 -6.98 58.33
C HIS A 50 17.20 -8.48 58.54
N PHE A 51 18.42 -8.92 58.22
CA PHE A 51 19.50 -9.05 59.20
C PHE A 51 20.77 -9.63 58.53
N ALA A 52 21.92 -9.20 59.03
CA ALA A 52 23.25 -9.45 58.50
C ALA A 52 23.98 -10.67 59.10
N SER A 53 25.03 -11.07 58.38
CA SER A 53 26.31 -11.62 58.85
C SER A 53 26.42 -13.11 59.22
N GLY A 54 27.50 -13.75 58.75
CA GLY A 54 28.11 -14.88 59.46
C GLY A 54 28.71 -16.03 58.63
N THR A 55 30.03 -15.94 58.42
CA THR A 55 31.03 -17.03 58.47
C THR A 55 31.21 -18.05 57.34
N SER A 56 32.49 -18.16 56.99
CA SER A 56 33.24 -19.14 56.21
C SER A 56 33.09 -20.59 56.65
N GLY A 57 32.94 -21.50 55.67
CA GLY A 57 33.09 -22.93 55.84
C GLY A 57 33.38 -23.61 54.50
N SER A 58 34.59 -24.17 54.37
CA SER A 58 35.00 -25.05 53.27
C SER A 58 34.22 -26.36 53.31
N GLY A 59 33.56 -26.74 52.22
CA GLY A 59 32.84 -28.01 52.10
C GLY A 59 32.78 -28.46 50.64
N ALA A 60 33.04 -29.74 50.43
CA ALA A 60 33.32 -30.40 49.17
C ALA A 60 32.20 -30.32 48.11
N LEU A 61 32.66 -30.47 46.87
CA LEU A 61 31.93 -30.73 45.63
C LEU A 61 30.82 -31.78 45.80
N ASP A 62 29.60 -31.41 45.43
CA ASP A 62 28.59 -32.32 44.91
C ASP A 62 28.05 -31.73 43.61
N ASP A 63 28.43 -32.37 42.49
CA ASP A 63 28.01 -32.07 41.13
C ASP A 63 26.60 -32.64 40.93
N HIS A 64 25.59 -31.84 41.29
CA HIS A 64 24.24 -32.03 40.82
C HIS A 64 24.02 -31.11 39.63
N SER A 65 24.17 -31.67 38.43
CA SER A 65 23.73 -31.07 37.18
C SER A 65 22.21 -30.85 37.21
N ASP A 66 21.80 -29.67 37.67
CA ASP A 66 20.43 -29.18 37.49
C ASP A 66 20.28 -28.86 36.00
N ASP A 67 19.66 -29.79 35.27
CA ASP A 67 19.30 -29.66 33.86
C ASP A 67 18.08 -28.73 33.73
N SER A 68 18.20 -27.52 34.28
CA SER A 68 17.26 -26.44 34.04
C SER A 68 17.52 -25.93 32.62
N ALA A 69 16.96 -26.64 31.65
CA ALA A 69 16.90 -26.19 30.27
C ALA A 69 16.29 -24.77 30.27
N PHE A 70 17.13 -23.76 30.05
CA PHE A 70 16.66 -22.43 29.73
C PHE A 70 15.69 -22.58 28.55
N PRO A 71 14.44 -22.11 28.67
CA PRO A 71 13.51 -22.18 27.55
C PRO A 71 14.21 -21.54 26.36
N ALA A 72 14.25 -22.26 25.23
CA ALA A 72 14.77 -21.72 23.99
C ALA A 72 14.13 -20.35 23.77
N PRO A 73 14.89 -19.31 23.38
CA PRO A 73 14.33 -17.99 23.17
C PRO A 73 13.11 -18.14 22.26
N ALA A 74 11.95 -17.74 22.79
CA ALA A 74 10.72 -17.69 22.02
C ALA A 74 11.04 -16.96 20.71
N ALA A 75 10.61 -17.50 19.57
CA ALA A 75 10.85 -16.86 18.29
C ALA A 75 10.49 -15.36 18.41
N ASP A 76 11.41 -14.45 18.05
CA ASP A 76 11.32 -12.98 18.20
C ASP A 76 10.15 -12.32 17.41
N GLY A 77 9.19 -13.12 16.93
CA GLY A 77 8.00 -12.66 16.24
C GLY A 77 6.85 -12.32 17.17
N PRO A 78 5.85 -11.58 16.68
CA PRO A 78 4.63 -11.30 17.44
C PRO A 78 3.84 -12.57 17.72
N ALA A 79 3.00 -12.55 18.76
CA ALA A 79 2.11 -13.65 19.12
C ALA A 79 1.00 -13.90 18.07
N GLU A 80 0.67 -12.88 17.26
CA GLU A 80 -0.27 -12.94 16.15
C GLU A 80 0.29 -12.17 14.94
N GLY A 81 -0.17 -12.53 13.74
CA GLY A 81 0.33 -11.98 12.47
C GLY A 81 1.62 -12.62 11.99
N ASP A 82 2.12 -12.17 10.85
CA ASP A 82 3.32 -12.74 10.22
C ASP A 82 4.60 -12.03 10.67
N ARG A 83 4.51 -10.72 10.96
CA ARG A 83 5.63 -9.88 11.41
C ARG A 83 5.16 -8.67 12.20
N TRP A 84 6.05 -8.09 13.01
CA TRP A 84 5.86 -6.73 13.51
C TRP A 84 5.70 -5.76 12.34
N SER A 85 4.85 -4.75 12.53
CA SER A 85 4.65 -3.68 11.58
C SER A 85 5.98 -3.03 11.18
N THR A 86 6.15 -2.72 9.90
CA THR A 86 7.33 -1.98 9.41
C THR A 86 7.25 -0.47 9.68
N TRP A 87 6.27 0.00 10.45
CA TRP A 87 6.04 1.44 10.65
C TRP A 87 7.20 2.17 11.33
N ASP A 88 7.86 1.53 12.30
CA ASP A 88 8.99 2.06 13.05
C ASP A 88 10.32 1.93 12.31
N GLN A 89 10.38 1.08 11.28
CA GLN A 89 11.55 0.90 10.41
C GLN A 89 11.70 2.02 9.37
N SER A 90 10.69 2.87 9.21
CA SER A 90 10.69 3.98 8.25
C SER A 90 10.96 5.34 8.92
N THR A 91 11.79 6.15 8.26
CA THR A 91 12.08 7.54 8.67
C THR A 91 10.87 8.45 8.41
N PRO A 92 10.82 9.67 8.99
CA PRO A 92 9.71 10.60 8.73
C PRO A 92 9.49 10.93 7.25
N THR A 93 10.54 10.95 6.42
CA THR A 93 10.44 11.20 4.96
C THR A 93 9.96 9.98 4.16
N GLU A 94 9.96 8.81 4.78
CA GLU A 94 9.45 7.56 4.20
C GLU A 94 8.02 7.28 4.66
N LYS A 95 7.36 8.24 5.32
CA LYS A 95 5.97 8.18 5.77
C LYS A 95 5.09 9.10 4.94
N GLY A 96 3.84 8.68 4.78
CA GLY A 96 2.83 9.46 4.07
C GLY A 96 2.64 10.87 4.61
N PRO A 97 2.08 11.77 3.78
CA PRO A 97 1.85 13.17 4.14
C PRO A 97 0.86 13.31 5.32
N GLN A 98 0.94 14.44 6.02
CA GLN A 98 0.02 14.79 7.10
C GLN A 98 -1.07 15.77 6.59
N PRO A 99 -2.28 15.78 7.20
CA PRO A 99 -2.75 14.88 8.25
C PRO A 99 -2.98 13.46 7.71
N ARG A 100 -2.64 12.45 8.52
CA ARG A 100 -2.83 11.05 8.11
C ARG A 100 -4.31 10.68 8.21
N PRO A 101 -4.85 9.89 7.27
CA PRO A 101 -6.17 9.32 7.42
C PRO A 101 -6.30 8.53 8.72
N ALA A 102 -7.45 8.61 9.38
CA ALA A 102 -7.68 7.98 10.69
C ALA A 102 -7.55 6.44 10.68
N TRP A 103 -7.75 5.82 9.51
CA TRP A 103 -7.60 4.38 9.32
C TRP A 103 -6.14 3.91 9.38
N VAL A 104 -5.17 4.81 9.22
CA VAL A 104 -3.74 4.44 9.27
C VAL A 104 -3.37 4.05 10.70
N VAL A 105 -2.99 2.79 10.88
CA VAL A 105 -2.47 2.25 12.14
C VAL A 105 -0.98 2.57 12.24
N THR A 106 -0.58 3.22 13.35
CA THR A 106 0.77 3.76 13.57
C THR A 106 1.40 3.30 14.89
N GLU A 107 0.67 2.50 15.65
CA GLU A 107 1.08 1.95 16.93
C GLU A 107 2.28 1.01 16.77
N LEU A 108 3.27 1.13 17.66
CA LEU A 108 4.50 0.32 17.61
C LEU A 108 4.25 -1.17 17.83
N ALA A 109 3.17 -1.51 18.55
CA ALA A 109 2.76 -2.89 18.78
C ALA A 109 1.93 -3.48 17.62
N ALA A 110 1.75 -2.74 16.52
CA ALA A 110 1.00 -3.25 15.38
C ALA A 110 1.73 -4.42 14.69
N VAL A 111 0.96 -5.32 14.11
CA VAL A 111 1.42 -6.50 13.38
C VAL A 111 0.90 -6.45 11.96
N ASP A 112 1.73 -6.90 11.02
CA ASP A 112 1.36 -7.05 9.62
C ASP A 112 1.08 -8.54 9.31
N THR A 113 -0.01 -8.81 8.60
CA THR A 113 -0.41 -10.13 8.11
C THR A 113 -0.59 -10.10 6.59
N GLU A 114 0.09 -10.97 5.87
CA GLU A 114 -0.05 -11.13 4.42
C GLU A 114 -1.31 -11.93 4.10
N LEU A 115 -2.26 -11.29 3.40
CA LEU A 115 -3.50 -11.96 3.01
C LEU A 115 -3.41 -12.59 1.61
N GLY A 116 -2.44 -12.18 0.80
CA GLY A 116 -2.14 -12.82 -0.49
C GLY A 116 -1.90 -11.82 -1.61
N ILE A 117 -1.76 -12.34 -2.82
CA ILE A 117 -1.48 -11.52 -4.01
C ILE A 117 -2.79 -10.93 -4.54
N VAL A 118 -2.79 -9.62 -4.76
CA VAL A 118 -3.84 -8.89 -5.49
C VAL A 118 -3.56 -8.90 -6.98
N LYS A 119 -2.34 -8.53 -7.39
CA LYS A 119 -1.94 -8.42 -8.80
C LYS A 119 -0.48 -8.79 -8.96
N THR A 120 -0.18 -9.62 -9.95
CA THR A 120 1.19 -9.82 -10.40
C THR A 120 1.50 -8.88 -11.56
N GLY A 121 2.74 -8.39 -11.61
CA GLY A 121 3.20 -7.51 -12.68
C GLY A 121 4.62 -7.84 -13.11
N LYS A 122 4.99 -7.35 -14.30
CA LYS A 122 6.36 -7.47 -14.83
C LYS A 122 7.38 -6.76 -13.94
N GLU A 123 6.98 -5.64 -13.34
CA GLU A 123 7.88 -4.75 -12.60
C GLU A 123 7.66 -4.80 -11.09
N ALA A 124 6.43 -5.06 -10.66
CA ALA A 124 6.07 -5.14 -9.26
C ALA A 124 4.88 -6.09 -9.08
N ASP A 125 4.81 -6.68 -7.90
CA ASP A 125 3.62 -7.39 -7.43
C ASP A 125 2.91 -6.54 -6.38
N VAL A 126 1.59 -6.66 -6.32
CA VAL A 126 0.75 -6.00 -5.31
C VAL A 126 0.14 -7.09 -4.45
N PHE A 127 0.36 -6.99 -3.15
CA PHE A 127 -0.17 -7.89 -2.12
C PHE A 127 -1.23 -7.16 -1.29
N LEU A 128 -2.19 -7.91 -0.76
CA LEU A 128 -3.11 -7.46 0.27
C LEU A 128 -2.48 -7.74 1.62
N LEU A 129 -2.38 -6.72 2.45
CA LEU A 129 -1.81 -6.78 3.79
C LEU A 129 -2.83 -6.24 4.79
N GLU A 130 -3.01 -6.92 5.92
CA GLU A 130 -3.73 -6.40 7.07
C GLU A 130 -2.72 -5.91 8.12
N ARG A 131 -2.88 -4.67 8.60
CA ARG A 131 -2.18 -4.17 9.78
C ARG A 131 -3.15 -4.07 10.93
N GLY A 132 -2.88 -4.79 12.02
CA GLY A 132 -3.72 -4.85 13.22
C GLY A 132 -2.97 -4.50 14.49
N VAL A 133 -3.66 -4.01 15.52
CA VAL A 133 -3.10 -3.85 16.87
C VAL A 133 -3.66 -4.96 17.77
N PRO A 134 -2.81 -5.89 18.24
CA PRO A 134 -3.24 -7.02 19.05
C PRO A 134 -4.09 -6.61 20.26
N GLY A 135 -5.18 -7.36 20.48
CA GLY A 135 -6.08 -7.16 21.63
C GLY A 135 -7.02 -5.95 21.56
N THR A 136 -6.96 -5.10 20.52
CA THR A 136 -7.77 -3.86 20.43
C THR A 136 -8.86 -3.91 19.35
N GLY A 137 -8.82 -4.89 18.45
CA GLY A 137 -9.70 -5.00 17.28
C GLY A 137 -9.41 -3.99 16.16
N ARG A 138 -8.53 -3.00 16.39
CA ARG A 138 -8.11 -1.99 15.41
C ARG A 138 -7.31 -2.67 14.30
N ARG A 139 -7.78 -2.56 13.06
CA ARG A 139 -7.11 -3.11 11.88
C ARG A 139 -7.41 -2.32 10.63
N THR A 140 -6.54 -2.43 9.63
CA THR A 140 -6.75 -1.85 8.31
C THR A 140 -6.19 -2.74 7.22
N LEU A 141 -6.86 -2.78 6.08
CA LEU A 141 -6.33 -3.37 4.85
C LEU A 141 -5.49 -2.34 4.09
N MET A 142 -4.39 -2.79 3.51
CA MET A 142 -3.46 -1.99 2.73
C MET A 142 -2.97 -2.78 1.51
N ALA A 143 -2.61 -2.05 0.46
CA ALA A 143 -1.92 -2.62 -0.69
C ALA A 143 -0.41 -2.49 -0.48
N ALA A 144 0.32 -3.60 -0.54
CA ALA A 144 1.77 -3.65 -0.50
C ALA A 144 2.31 -3.86 -1.92
N LYS A 145 2.82 -2.80 -2.57
CA LYS A 145 3.45 -2.87 -3.88
C LYS A 145 4.94 -3.10 -3.72
N ARG A 146 5.41 -4.27 -4.16
CA ARG A 146 6.80 -4.73 -4.06
C ARG A 146 7.45 -4.75 -5.43
N TYR A 147 8.47 -3.92 -5.61
CA TYR A 147 9.21 -3.87 -6.87
C TYR A 147 10.14 -5.07 -7.04
N ARG A 148 10.14 -5.66 -8.23
CA ARG A 148 11.04 -6.75 -8.63
C ARG A 148 12.42 -6.21 -9.02
N ASP A 149 13.44 -7.06 -8.87
CA ASP A 149 14.79 -6.76 -9.32
C ASP A 149 14.92 -6.61 -10.86
N ALA A 150 15.88 -5.76 -11.26
CA ALA A 150 16.05 -5.20 -12.59
C ALA A 150 16.18 -6.18 -13.78
N GLN A 151 16.31 -7.50 -13.56
CA GLN A 151 16.40 -8.47 -14.65
C GLN A 151 15.11 -8.54 -15.50
N HIS A 152 13.96 -8.16 -14.94
CA HIS A 152 12.67 -8.19 -15.62
C HIS A 152 12.31 -6.91 -16.39
N ARG A 153 13.17 -5.87 -16.37
CA ARG A 153 12.88 -4.55 -16.96
C ARG A 153 13.45 -4.30 -18.37
N MET A 154 14.20 -5.23 -18.96
CA MET A 154 14.86 -4.99 -20.27
C MET A 154 13.92 -4.93 -21.49
N PHE A 155 12.61 -4.97 -21.31
CA PHE A 155 11.66 -4.89 -22.42
C PHE A 155 10.45 -4.04 -22.02
N HIS A 156 10.59 -2.70 -22.04
CA HIS A 156 9.76 -1.81 -22.87
C HIS A 156 9.99 -0.31 -22.57
N ARG A 157 10.32 0.42 -23.65
CA ARG A 157 10.11 1.87 -23.94
C ARG A 157 11.11 2.92 -23.38
N ASP A 158 12.32 2.88 -23.92
CA ASP A 158 13.11 4.08 -24.23
C ASP A 158 12.49 4.79 -25.45
N SER A 159 12.06 6.05 -25.37
CA SER A 159 12.87 7.15 -25.91
C SER A 159 12.29 8.55 -25.64
N GLY A 160 11.15 8.67 -24.94
CA GLY A 160 10.51 9.97 -24.66
C GLY A 160 10.48 10.37 -23.18
N TYR A 161 10.85 9.45 -22.28
CA TYR A 161 10.60 9.57 -20.84
C TYR A 161 11.80 10.11 -20.03
N LEU A 162 13.01 10.04 -20.60
CA LEU A 162 14.26 10.30 -19.87
C LEU A 162 14.93 11.64 -20.18
N GLU A 163 14.45 12.41 -21.16
CA GLU A 163 15.11 13.66 -21.59
C GLU A 163 15.24 14.72 -20.47
N GLY A 164 14.39 14.68 -19.44
CA GLY A 164 14.48 15.58 -18.27
C GLY A 164 15.30 15.07 -17.08
N ARG A 165 15.77 13.81 -17.05
CA ARG A 165 16.40 13.18 -15.86
C ARG A 165 17.91 12.89 -15.99
N GLN A 166 18.55 13.32 -17.08
CA GLN A 166 19.89 12.86 -17.49
C GLN A 166 21.02 13.06 -16.45
N HIS A 167 20.96 14.07 -15.58
CA HIS A 167 22.09 14.37 -14.67
C HIS A 167 22.27 13.36 -13.52
N LYS A 168 21.18 12.79 -12.97
CA LYS A 168 21.25 11.79 -11.88
C LYS A 168 21.65 10.40 -12.38
N GLU A 169 21.38 10.08 -13.64
CA GLU A 169 21.66 8.77 -14.23
C GLU A 169 23.14 8.47 -14.44
N SER A 170 24.00 9.49 -14.65
CA SER A 170 25.43 9.28 -15.00
C SER A 170 26.25 8.54 -13.93
N ARG A 171 25.85 8.59 -12.66
CA ARG A 171 26.50 7.86 -11.55
C ARG A 171 25.94 6.45 -11.40
N ILE A 172 24.65 6.25 -11.69
CA ILE A 172 23.93 4.98 -11.56
C ILE A 172 24.21 4.06 -12.76
N ALA A 173 24.30 4.62 -13.97
CA ALA A 173 24.74 3.90 -15.17
C ALA A 173 26.13 3.26 -15.00
N ARG A 174 27.01 3.90 -14.21
CA ARG A 174 28.32 3.34 -13.84
C ARG A 174 28.24 2.21 -12.82
N ALA A 175 27.26 2.21 -11.91
CA ALA A 175 27.00 1.11 -10.99
C ALA A 175 26.33 -0.08 -11.71
N MET A 176 25.43 0.19 -12.64
CA MET A 176 24.78 -0.78 -13.54
C MET A 176 25.77 -1.57 -14.39
N ALA A 177 26.80 -0.89 -14.90
CA ALA A 177 27.86 -1.51 -15.70
C ALA A 177 28.55 -2.66 -14.95
N LYS A 178 28.49 -2.69 -13.62
CA LYS A 178 29.07 -3.74 -12.77
C LYS A 178 28.12 -4.90 -12.42
N ARG A 179 26.83 -4.85 -12.83
CA ARG A 179 25.81 -5.93 -12.71
C ARG A 179 25.70 -6.64 -11.34
N THR A 180 26.09 -5.99 -10.24
CA THR A 180 26.04 -6.60 -8.90
C THR A 180 24.60 -6.70 -8.39
N ALA A 181 24.31 -7.66 -7.51
CA ALA A 181 22.99 -7.81 -6.88
C ALA A 181 22.56 -6.52 -6.14
N PHE A 182 23.50 -5.93 -5.39
CA PHE A 182 23.34 -4.63 -4.74
C PHE A 182 22.94 -3.50 -5.71
N GLY A 183 23.52 -3.47 -6.91
CA GLY A 183 23.15 -2.48 -7.93
C GLY A 183 21.71 -2.62 -8.38
N LYS A 184 21.20 -3.87 -8.50
CA LYS A 184 19.81 -4.15 -8.93
C LYS A 184 18.79 -3.68 -7.90
N GLU A 185 19.04 -4.01 -6.64
CA GLU A 185 18.23 -3.61 -5.50
C GLU A 185 18.17 -2.09 -5.34
N ALA A 186 19.32 -1.42 -5.46
CA ALA A 186 19.40 0.04 -5.39
C ALA A 186 18.52 0.74 -6.44
N ILE A 187 18.38 0.17 -7.64
CA ILE A 187 17.52 0.74 -8.68
C ILE A 187 16.07 0.47 -8.36
N ALA A 188 15.70 -0.75 -7.96
CA ALA A 188 14.33 -1.06 -7.55
C ALA A 188 13.87 -0.12 -6.42
N GLY A 189 14.75 0.17 -5.46
CA GLY A 189 14.51 1.16 -4.40
C GLY A 189 14.31 2.58 -4.93
N GLN A 190 15.04 2.98 -5.98
CA GLN A 190 14.83 4.29 -6.63
C GLN A 190 13.48 4.41 -7.32
N TRP A 191 12.99 3.36 -7.98
CA TRP A 191 11.66 3.37 -8.60
C TRP A 191 10.56 3.44 -7.54
N ALA A 192 10.69 2.63 -6.48
CA ALA A 192 9.77 2.68 -5.35
C ALA A 192 9.77 4.08 -4.71
N ALA A 193 10.94 4.66 -4.45
CA ALA A 193 11.05 6.00 -3.87
C ALA A 193 10.46 7.09 -4.78
N ALA A 194 10.66 6.98 -6.11
CA ALA A 194 10.07 7.90 -7.07
C ALA A 194 8.54 7.80 -7.10
N GLU A 195 7.97 6.59 -7.11
CA GLU A 195 6.53 6.40 -7.05
C GLU A 195 5.95 6.90 -5.73
N PHE A 196 6.57 6.56 -4.61
CA PHE A 196 6.14 7.03 -3.29
C PHE A 196 6.14 8.56 -3.22
N SER A 197 7.21 9.21 -3.70
CA SER A 197 7.28 10.67 -3.75
C SER A 197 6.20 11.28 -4.67
N ALA A 198 5.90 10.64 -5.80
CA ALA A 198 4.82 11.07 -6.68
C ALA A 198 3.46 10.94 -5.98
N LEU A 199 3.15 9.79 -5.39
CA LEU A 199 1.91 9.58 -4.63
C LEU A 199 1.75 10.61 -3.51
N CYS A 200 2.81 10.88 -2.74
CA CYS A 200 2.77 11.86 -1.65
C CYS A 200 2.41 13.25 -2.18
N ARG A 201 3.03 13.67 -3.29
CA ARG A 201 2.78 14.96 -3.91
C ARG A 201 1.36 15.06 -4.46
N LEU A 202 0.93 14.07 -5.25
CA LEU A 202 -0.38 14.04 -5.89
C LEU A 202 -1.51 13.99 -4.85
N TRP A 203 -1.37 13.15 -3.83
CA TRP A 203 -2.34 13.09 -2.74
C TRP A 203 -2.42 14.41 -1.98
N SER A 204 -1.27 15.04 -1.68
CA SER A 204 -1.25 16.36 -1.01
C SER A 204 -1.85 17.48 -1.87
N ALA A 205 -1.79 17.35 -3.20
CA ALA A 205 -2.45 18.26 -4.14
C ALA A 205 -3.96 17.98 -4.28
N GLY A 206 -4.49 16.93 -3.64
CA GLY A 206 -5.90 16.55 -3.69
C GLY A 206 -6.28 15.70 -4.90
N VAL A 207 -5.30 15.21 -5.68
CA VAL A 207 -5.57 14.25 -6.76
C VAL A 207 -6.07 12.95 -6.14
N ALA A 208 -7.12 12.35 -6.72
CA ALA A 208 -7.66 11.09 -6.25
C ALA A 208 -6.71 9.92 -6.60
N VAL A 209 -5.69 9.72 -5.75
CA VAL A 209 -4.76 8.59 -5.78
C VAL A 209 -4.82 7.83 -4.44
N PRO A 210 -4.34 6.58 -4.36
CA PRO A 210 -4.22 5.87 -3.09
C PRO A 210 -3.32 6.66 -2.13
N TYR A 211 -3.77 6.83 -0.88
CA TYR A 211 -2.90 7.44 0.14
C TYR A 211 -1.63 6.60 0.36
N PRO A 212 -0.42 7.16 0.19
CA PRO A 212 0.82 6.44 0.42
C PRO A 212 1.11 6.38 1.93
N VAL A 213 1.05 5.19 2.54
CA VAL A 213 1.22 5.02 3.99
C VAL A 213 2.70 5.14 4.37
N GLN A 214 3.56 4.33 3.73
CA GLN A 214 5.00 4.36 3.94
C GLN A 214 5.74 3.67 2.78
N ILE A 215 7.05 3.90 2.72
CA ILE A 215 7.97 3.12 1.90
C ILE A 215 9.05 2.48 2.79
N THR A 216 9.45 1.26 2.48
CA THR A 216 10.57 0.58 3.15
C THR A 216 11.33 -0.27 2.12
N GLY A 217 12.57 0.11 1.82
CA GLY A 217 13.35 -0.52 0.75
C GLY A 217 12.67 -0.38 -0.62
N THR A 218 12.17 -1.50 -1.15
CA THR A 218 11.49 -1.57 -2.46
C THR A 218 9.96 -1.76 -2.33
N GLU A 219 9.43 -1.74 -1.11
CA GLU A 219 8.01 -1.93 -0.80
C GLU A 219 7.34 -0.59 -0.49
N ILE A 220 6.22 -0.32 -1.14
CA ILE A 220 5.31 0.78 -0.81
C ILE A 220 4.04 0.19 -0.20
N LEU A 221 3.71 0.63 1.01
CA LEU A 221 2.39 0.41 1.59
C LEU A 221 1.51 1.63 1.28
N MET A 222 0.30 1.38 0.78
CA MET A 222 -0.66 2.41 0.42
C MET A 222 -2.10 1.96 0.70
N GLU A 223 -3.04 2.90 0.62
CA GLU A 223 -4.48 2.66 0.68
C GLU A 223 -4.87 1.48 -0.22
N PHE A 224 -5.53 0.49 0.39
CA PHE A 224 -6.22 -0.53 -0.38
C PHE A 224 -7.56 0.03 -0.85
N VAL A 225 -7.72 0.16 -2.16
CA VAL A 225 -8.99 0.60 -2.76
C VAL A 225 -9.82 -0.64 -3.07
N GLY A 226 -10.79 -0.93 -2.22
CA GLY A 226 -11.59 -2.13 -2.27
C GLY A 226 -12.47 -2.30 -1.04
N ASP A 227 -13.21 -3.39 -0.98
CA ASP A 227 -14.11 -3.65 0.14
C ASP A 227 -13.38 -4.12 1.41
N ALA A 228 -14.08 -4.07 2.55
CA ALA A 228 -13.57 -4.55 3.83
C ALA A 228 -13.33 -6.07 3.89
N GLY A 229 -13.82 -6.82 2.91
CA GLY A 229 -13.59 -8.27 2.76
C GLY A 229 -12.29 -8.60 2.01
N GLY A 230 -11.55 -7.58 1.52
CA GLY A 230 -10.31 -7.77 0.77
C GLY A 230 -10.52 -7.93 -0.73
N THR A 231 -11.70 -7.64 -1.27
CA THR A 231 -11.92 -7.60 -2.72
C THR A 231 -11.47 -6.26 -3.26
N ALA A 232 -10.49 -6.25 -4.16
CA ALA A 232 -10.03 -5.03 -4.82
C ALA A 232 -11.16 -4.41 -5.66
N ALA A 233 -11.19 -3.09 -5.71
CA ALA A 233 -12.11 -2.34 -6.55
C ALA A 233 -11.95 -2.67 -8.04
N ALA A 234 -13.04 -2.57 -8.79
CA ALA A 234 -13.02 -2.80 -10.22
C ALA A 234 -12.21 -1.71 -10.94
N ARG A 235 -11.49 -2.08 -12.00
CA ARG A 235 -10.95 -1.08 -12.92
C ARG A 235 -12.07 -0.43 -13.71
N LEU A 236 -11.92 0.83 -14.10
CA LEU A 236 -12.87 1.52 -14.96
C LEU A 236 -13.16 0.70 -16.24
N ALA A 237 -12.13 0.06 -16.82
CA ALA A 237 -12.30 -0.84 -17.96
C ALA A 237 -13.31 -1.98 -17.74
N GLN A 238 -13.51 -2.42 -16.49
CA GLN A 238 -14.40 -3.50 -16.08
C GLN A 238 -15.77 -2.99 -15.60
N VAL A 239 -15.93 -1.69 -15.40
CA VAL A 239 -17.19 -1.07 -14.94
C VAL A 239 -18.23 -1.11 -16.05
N ARG A 240 -19.43 -1.58 -15.70
CA ARG A 240 -20.60 -1.55 -16.58
C ARG A 240 -21.29 -0.19 -16.51
N ALA A 241 -21.92 0.23 -17.61
CA ALA A 241 -22.54 1.55 -17.69
C ALA A 241 -23.71 1.71 -16.72
N GLU A 242 -24.38 0.61 -16.38
CA GLU A 242 -25.51 0.59 -15.44
C GLU A 242 -25.06 0.65 -13.97
N GLU A 243 -23.77 0.39 -13.71
CA GLU A 243 -23.19 0.29 -12.37
C GLU A 243 -22.51 1.60 -11.92
N ALA A 244 -22.42 2.60 -12.81
CA ALA A 244 -21.73 3.85 -12.50
C ALA A 244 -22.37 5.06 -13.18
N ASP A 245 -22.38 6.18 -12.47
CA ASP A 245 -22.71 7.48 -13.03
C ASP A 245 -21.52 7.97 -13.89
N VAL A 246 -21.65 7.80 -15.20
CA VAL A 246 -20.61 8.15 -16.19
C VAL A 246 -20.28 9.64 -16.15
N ASP A 247 -21.28 10.50 -15.92
CA ASP A 247 -21.08 11.94 -15.88
C ASP A 247 -20.33 12.36 -14.61
N ASP A 248 -20.71 11.81 -13.45
CA ASP A 248 -20.00 12.07 -12.20
C ASP A 248 -18.55 11.56 -12.23
N LEU A 249 -18.31 10.35 -12.76
CA LEU A 249 -16.96 9.83 -12.93
C LEU A 249 -16.10 10.69 -13.88
N TRP A 250 -16.69 11.24 -14.94
CA TRP A 250 -16.00 12.15 -15.84
C TRP A 250 -15.60 13.44 -15.13
N GLU A 251 -16.49 14.02 -14.33
CA GLU A 251 -16.21 15.21 -13.53
C GLU A 251 -15.12 14.94 -12.48
N GLN A 252 -15.14 13.78 -11.82
CA GLN A 252 -14.07 13.36 -10.90
C GLN A 252 -12.72 13.22 -11.60
N LEU A 253 -12.70 12.62 -12.80
CA LEU A 253 -11.50 12.51 -13.63
C LEU A 253 -10.98 13.89 -14.01
N GLY A 254 -11.84 14.77 -14.54
CA GLY A 254 -11.48 16.12 -14.95
C GLY A 254 -10.85 16.92 -13.80
N ARG A 255 -11.44 16.86 -12.60
CA ARG A 255 -10.87 17.49 -11.39
C ARG A 255 -9.48 16.95 -11.07
N SER A 256 -9.30 15.63 -11.10
CA SER A 256 -8.01 14.99 -10.79
C SER A 256 -6.93 15.34 -11.83
N LEU A 257 -7.27 15.36 -13.12
CA LEU A 257 -6.34 15.73 -14.18
C LEU A 257 -6.03 17.24 -14.19
N SER A 258 -6.98 18.10 -13.83
CA SER A 258 -6.75 19.53 -13.64
C SER A 258 -5.72 19.78 -12.53
N LEU A 259 -5.85 19.11 -11.38
CA LEU A 259 -4.88 19.19 -10.29
C LEU A 259 -3.50 18.67 -10.71
N LEU A 260 -3.45 17.56 -11.45
CA LEU A 260 -2.21 17.01 -12.00
C LEU A 260 -1.52 17.99 -12.96
N ALA A 261 -2.27 18.58 -13.89
CA ALA A 261 -1.78 19.54 -14.87
C ALA A 261 -1.26 20.83 -14.21
N ARG A 262 -1.99 21.37 -13.22
CA ARG A 262 -1.56 22.54 -12.44
C ARG A 262 -0.27 22.31 -11.67
N ASP A 263 -0.01 21.07 -11.26
CA ASP A 263 1.22 20.67 -10.61
C ASP A 263 2.39 20.45 -11.60
N GLY A 264 2.13 20.64 -12.90
CA GLY A 264 3.11 20.54 -13.97
C GLY A 264 3.30 19.12 -14.49
N TYR A 265 2.33 18.22 -14.31
CA TYR A 265 2.44 16.82 -14.71
C TYR A 265 1.34 16.35 -15.65
N ALA A 266 1.68 15.35 -16.45
CA ALA A 266 0.77 14.43 -17.10
C ALA A 266 1.00 13.04 -16.52
N HIS A 267 0.01 12.15 -16.59
CA HIS A 267 0.18 10.78 -16.13
C HIS A 267 1.09 10.00 -17.08
N GLY A 268 1.04 10.29 -18.38
CA GLY A 268 1.96 9.73 -19.36
C GLY A 268 1.68 8.29 -19.77
N ASP A 269 0.60 7.66 -19.30
CA ASP A 269 0.08 6.36 -19.78
C ASP A 269 -1.36 6.13 -19.28
N LEU A 270 -2.16 7.18 -19.15
CA LEU A 270 -3.48 7.05 -18.54
C LEU A 270 -4.42 6.26 -19.47
N SER A 271 -5.16 5.32 -18.88
CA SER A 271 -6.20 4.54 -19.57
C SER A 271 -7.24 4.06 -18.56
N ALA A 272 -8.36 3.51 -19.04
CA ALA A 272 -9.38 2.91 -18.17
C ALA A 272 -8.86 1.71 -17.34
N TYR A 273 -7.66 1.18 -17.64
CA TYR A 273 -7.03 0.13 -16.83
C TYR A 273 -6.25 0.66 -15.63
N ASN A 274 -5.89 1.94 -15.64
CA ASN A 274 -5.11 2.62 -14.58
C ASN A 274 -6.01 3.46 -13.66
N ILE A 275 -7.32 3.17 -13.67
CA ILE A 275 -8.33 3.84 -12.87
C ILE A 275 -9.14 2.76 -12.16
N LEU A 276 -9.29 2.89 -10.84
CA LEU A 276 -10.20 2.09 -10.03
C LEU A 276 -11.48 2.87 -9.74
N VAL A 277 -12.60 2.16 -9.62
CA VAL A 277 -13.88 2.72 -9.19
C VAL A 277 -14.38 1.95 -7.98
N HIS A 278 -14.56 2.64 -6.87
CA HIS A 278 -15.02 2.06 -5.61
C HIS A 278 -16.10 2.95 -5.00
N ASP A 279 -17.30 2.42 -4.80
CA ASP A 279 -18.45 3.14 -4.22
C ASP A 279 -18.68 4.52 -4.87
N GLY A 280 -18.62 4.56 -6.21
CA GLY A 280 -18.78 5.78 -7.00
C GLY A 280 -17.54 6.69 -7.04
N ARG A 281 -16.50 6.43 -6.25
CA ARG A 281 -15.24 7.19 -6.25
C ARG A 281 -14.26 6.66 -7.29
N LEU A 282 -13.73 7.56 -8.13
CA LEU A 282 -12.64 7.31 -9.06
C LEU A 282 -11.28 7.46 -8.35
N VAL A 283 -10.37 6.50 -8.53
CA VAL A 283 -9.00 6.56 -8.01
C VAL A 283 -8.00 6.21 -9.10
N ILE A 284 -7.07 7.12 -9.40
CA ILE A 284 -5.97 6.93 -10.36
C ILE A 284 -4.85 6.12 -9.70
N ILE A 285 -4.38 5.08 -10.37
CA ILE A 285 -3.30 4.19 -9.90
C ILE A 285 -2.16 4.12 -10.92
N ASP A 286 -1.05 3.49 -10.52
CA ASP A 286 0.14 3.32 -11.37
C ASP A 286 0.69 4.67 -11.90
N VAL A 287 1.02 5.56 -10.96
CA VAL A 287 1.61 6.89 -11.20
C VAL A 287 3.15 7.01 -11.33
N PRO A 288 4.00 5.94 -11.39
CA PRO A 288 5.45 6.15 -11.55
C PRO A 288 5.84 6.75 -12.91
N GLN A 289 4.86 6.88 -13.83
CA GLN A 289 5.03 7.40 -15.18
C GLN A 289 4.72 8.91 -15.32
N ILE A 290 4.61 9.67 -14.22
CA ILE A 290 4.33 11.11 -14.34
C ILE A 290 5.41 11.84 -15.16
N VAL A 291 4.96 12.52 -16.20
CA VAL A 291 5.79 13.32 -17.12
C VAL A 291 5.70 14.77 -16.72
N ASP A 292 6.84 15.42 -16.50
CA ASP A 292 6.91 16.87 -16.34
C ASP A 292 6.54 17.54 -17.66
N VAL A 293 5.36 18.16 -17.74
CA VAL A 293 4.84 18.72 -18.99
C VAL A 293 5.45 20.07 -19.33
N VAL A 294 6.05 20.74 -18.36
CA VAL A 294 6.70 22.05 -18.53
C VAL A 294 8.11 21.85 -19.07
N ALA A 295 8.84 20.88 -18.53
CA ALA A 295 10.20 20.56 -18.95
C ALA A 295 10.28 19.70 -20.21
N ASN A 296 9.21 18.97 -20.56
CA ASN A 296 9.18 18.11 -21.74
C ASN A 296 8.60 18.86 -22.96
N PRO A 297 9.34 18.98 -24.08
CA PRO A 297 8.83 19.59 -25.32
C PRO A 297 7.56 18.93 -25.87
N ARG A 298 7.28 17.69 -25.47
CA ARG A 298 6.09 16.92 -25.82
C ARG A 298 5.02 16.91 -24.73
N GLY A 299 5.15 17.73 -23.67
CA GLY A 299 4.26 17.76 -22.51
C GLY A 299 2.77 17.87 -22.88
N ARG A 300 2.44 18.81 -23.77
CA ARG A 300 1.07 18.97 -24.32
C ARG A 300 0.50 17.67 -24.90
N SER A 301 1.30 16.96 -25.70
CA SER A 301 0.87 15.71 -26.34
C SER A 301 0.59 14.58 -25.33
N PHE A 302 1.24 14.59 -24.16
CA PHE A 302 0.96 13.62 -23.11
C PHE A 302 -0.39 13.88 -22.43
N LEU A 303 -0.69 15.14 -22.10
CA LEU A 303 -2.00 15.52 -21.54
C LEU A 303 -3.13 15.16 -22.50
N GLU A 304 -2.99 15.56 -23.76
CA GLU A 304 -3.98 15.29 -24.81
C GLU A 304 -4.18 13.78 -25.00
N ARG A 305 -3.09 12.99 -25.01
CA ARG A 305 -3.16 11.53 -25.13
C ARG A 305 -3.84 10.88 -23.92
N ASP A 306 -3.50 11.30 -22.71
CA ASP A 306 -4.09 10.75 -21.48
C ASP A 306 -5.61 10.98 -21.47
N VAL A 307 -6.06 12.20 -21.79
CA VAL A 307 -7.49 12.55 -21.86
C VAL A 307 -8.20 11.75 -22.96
N ARG A 308 -7.62 11.64 -24.16
CA ARG A 308 -8.25 10.88 -25.26
C ARG A 308 -8.32 9.39 -24.99
N ASN A 309 -7.26 8.80 -24.43
CA ASN A 309 -7.23 7.37 -24.14
C ASN A 309 -8.32 6.96 -23.16
N VAL A 310 -8.52 7.73 -22.10
CA VAL A 310 -9.59 7.48 -21.14
C VAL A 310 -10.95 7.92 -21.70
N GLY A 311 -11.00 9.09 -22.35
CA GLY A 311 -12.20 9.65 -22.97
C GLY A 311 -12.86 8.70 -23.96
N ALA A 312 -12.10 7.91 -24.70
CA ALA A 312 -12.65 6.87 -25.59
C ALA A 312 -13.55 5.87 -24.85
N TRP A 313 -13.20 5.49 -23.61
CA TRP A 313 -14.03 4.62 -22.78
C TRP A 313 -15.35 5.28 -22.37
N PHE A 314 -15.32 6.57 -22.05
CA PHE A 314 -16.49 7.35 -21.66
C PHE A 314 -17.41 7.63 -22.86
N VAL A 315 -16.85 7.98 -24.01
CA VAL A 315 -17.60 8.21 -25.26
C VAL A 315 -18.33 6.93 -25.69
N ALA A 316 -17.69 5.77 -25.58
CA ALA A 316 -18.33 4.48 -25.82
C ALA A 316 -19.52 4.19 -24.89
N ARG A 317 -19.71 4.97 -23.82
CA ARG A 317 -20.78 4.87 -22.83
C ARG A 317 -21.72 6.08 -22.83
N GLY A 318 -21.70 6.87 -23.90
CA GLY A 318 -22.66 7.96 -24.11
C GLY A 318 -22.17 9.35 -23.72
N LEU A 319 -20.91 9.51 -23.26
CA LEU A 319 -20.34 10.83 -23.07
C LEU A 319 -20.21 11.55 -24.44
N PRO A 320 -20.69 12.80 -24.59
CA PRO A 320 -20.49 13.55 -25.82
C PRO A 320 -19.00 13.78 -26.11
N GLU A 321 -18.55 13.46 -27.33
CA GLU A 321 -17.13 13.60 -27.74
C GLU A 321 -16.59 15.02 -27.54
N ARG A 322 -17.43 16.06 -27.69
CA ARG A 322 -17.06 17.45 -27.41
C ARG A 322 -16.48 17.66 -26.00
N ARG A 323 -16.94 16.92 -24.99
CA ARG A 323 -16.45 17.06 -23.60
C ARG A 323 -15.01 16.60 -23.45
N VAL A 324 -14.57 15.66 -24.28
CA VAL A 324 -13.16 15.24 -24.32
C VAL A 324 -12.28 16.39 -24.83
N GLY A 325 -12.72 17.09 -25.88
CA GLY A 325 -12.04 18.28 -26.40
C GLY A 325 -12.01 19.42 -25.39
N GLU A 326 -13.16 19.74 -24.79
CA GLU A 326 -13.29 20.76 -23.73
C GLU A 326 -12.33 20.50 -22.56
N LEU A 327 -12.18 19.24 -22.14
CA LEU A 327 -11.23 18.88 -21.08
C LEU A 327 -9.77 19.07 -21.52
N VAL A 328 -9.40 18.66 -22.75
CA VAL A 328 -8.03 18.89 -23.26
C VAL A 328 -7.66 20.37 -23.21
N GLU A 329 -8.53 21.24 -23.74
CA GLU A 329 -8.31 22.69 -23.74
C GLU A 329 -8.17 23.25 -22.31
N SER A 330 -9.03 22.79 -21.39
CA SER A 330 -8.94 23.18 -19.97
C SER A 330 -7.61 22.76 -19.34
N LEU A 331 -7.11 21.55 -19.63
CA LEU A 331 -5.86 21.05 -19.05
C LEU A 331 -4.63 21.77 -19.60
N GLU A 332 -4.64 22.16 -20.87
CA GLU A 332 -3.57 22.96 -21.48
C GLU A 332 -3.46 24.34 -20.83
N PHE A 333 -4.59 24.97 -20.53
CA PHE A 333 -4.64 26.21 -19.77
C PHE A 333 -4.12 26.02 -18.34
N ASP A 334 -4.57 24.98 -17.64
CA ASP A 334 -4.13 24.64 -16.29
C ASP A 334 -2.62 24.37 -16.20
N ALA A 335 -2.05 23.72 -17.22
CA ALA A 335 -0.61 23.46 -17.35
C ALA A 335 0.21 24.70 -17.78
N ARG A 336 -0.46 25.83 -18.07
CA ARG A 336 0.16 27.07 -18.60
C ARG A 336 0.90 26.85 -19.92
N LEU A 337 0.35 26.00 -20.78
CA LEU A 337 0.89 25.67 -22.10
C LEU A 337 0.21 26.44 -23.25
N GLY A 338 -0.70 27.36 -22.93
CA GLY A 338 -1.49 28.17 -23.86
C GLY A 338 -0.95 29.57 -24.12
#